data_AF-A0A2T5LZJ7-F1
#
_entry.id   AF-A0A2T5LZJ7-F1
#
_cell.length_a   1.000
_cell.length_b   1.000
_cell.length_c   1.000
_cell.angle_alpha   90.00
_cell.angle_beta   90.00
_cell.angle_gamma   90.00
#
_symmetry.space_group_name_H-M   'P 1'
#
loop_
_entity.id
_entity.type
_entity.pdbx_description
1 polymer ?
#
loop_
_entity_poly.entity_id
_entity_poly.type
_entity_poly.pdbx_seq_one_letter_code
_entity_poly.pdbx_strand_id
1 'polypeptide(L)'
;MPPRQRRPTESYQKEQGNYQPASVAAVVLENPPQAIKSLLHWDDLPHWQRDNQHIHTGYRPASYSFLISFQSLTYIHNETVNIYTHLLPSLLAVPAAIKLHQVLAPRYETATHGDIWAFGCFFAGAAFCLGMSAIYHTISNHSPIVARIGNTCDYIGIVGLIVGSFVPSIYYGFYCAPGLQELYWTMICSIGIGCIMVSVFPQFRTPRLRPFRAAMFVGMGLSAVFPVIHGLQLYGRDQMMRQIGLGWLLLQGFLYILGAGIYAARVPERLRPGKFDLWGSSHQIFHVLVVCAAVAHLTGLLRAFDYRHSGTAESCPLI
;
A
#
# COMPACT_ATOMS: atom_id res chain seq x y z
N MET A 1 24.32 68.62 44.19
CA MET A 1 25.24 67.53 43.80
C MET A 1 24.71 66.88 42.54
N PRO A 2 25.52 66.73 41.47
CA PRO A 2 25.07 66.20 40.19
C PRO A 2 24.85 64.67 40.25
N PRO A 3 23.94 64.10 39.44
CA PRO A 3 23.75 62.66 39.37
C PRO A 3 24.92 61.98 38.63
N ARG A 4 25.48 60.97 39.30
CA ARG A 4 26.53 60.06 38.81
C ARG A 4 26.08 59.33 37.55
N GLN A 5 26.83 59.48 36.45
CA GLN A 5 26.73 58.62 35.27
C GLN A 5 26.98 57.15 35.65
N ARG A 6 26.03 56.25 35.37
CA ARG A 6 26.27 54.80 35.37
C ARG A 6 26.86 54.40 34.02
N ARG A 7 28.04 53.76 34.05
CA ARG A 7 28.60 53.03 32.89
C ARG A 7 27.66 51.88 32.52
N PRO A 8 27.46 51.57 31.22
CA PRO A 8 26.84 50.31 30.81
C PRO A 8 27.77 49.15 31.16
N THR A 9 27.22 48.14 31.83
CA THR A 9 27.86 46.85 32.13
C THR A 9 28.07 46.02 30.87
N GLU A 10 29.32 45.66 30.59
CA GLU A 10 29.77 44.67 29.61
C GLU A 10 29.22 43.27 29.92
N SER A 11 27.96 43.02 29.62
CA SER A 11 27.34 41.69 29.81
C SER A 11 26.52 41.20 28.61
N TYR A 12 26.61 41.87 27.46
CA TYR A 12 25.83 41.54 26.26
C TYR A 12 26.67 41.02 25.07
N GLN A 13 27.81 40.35 25.34
CA GLN A 13 28.63 39.75 24.27
C GLN A 13 29.25 38.38 24.63
N LYS A 14 28.58 37.58 25.45
CA LYS A 14 29.04 36.21 25.74
C LYS A 14 27.92 35.17 25.65
N GLU A 15 27.21 35.12 24.51
CA GLU A 15 26.31 34.00 24.20
C GLU A 15 26.04 33.84 22.70
N GLN A 16 27.08 33.99 21.87
CA GLN A 16 27.08 33.44 20.50
C GLN A 16 28.07 32.29 20.44
N GLY A 17 27.72 31.21 21.15
CA GLY A 17 28.30 29.90 20.90
C GLY A 17 27.86 29.43 19.52
N ASN A 18 28.85 29.35 18.64
CA ASN A 18 28.82 28.87 17.26
C ASN A 18 27.96 27.59 17.08
N TYR A 19 26.66 27.74 16.77
CA TYR A 19 25.81 26.61 16.40
C TYR A 19 26.01 26.33 14.90
N GLN A 20 27.12 25.66 14.58
CA GLN A 20 27.26 25.00 13.28
C GLN A 20 26.30 23.80 13.29
N PRO A 21 25.39 23.66 12.30
CA PRO A 21 24.66 22.42 12.15
C PRO A 21 25.69 21.37 11.72
N ALA A 22 26.18 20.59 12.69
CA ALA A 22 26.88 19.36 12.38
C ALA A 22 25.98 18.61 11.38
N SER A 23 26.54 18.23 10.23
CA SER A 23 25.77 17.46 9.26
C SER A 23 25.19 16.27 10.02
N VAL A 24 23.92 15.95 9.79
CA VAL A 24 23.25 14.83 10.49
C VAL A 24 24.11 13.55 10.40
N ALA A 25 24.88 13.40 9.32
CA ALA A 25 25.89 12.36 9.14
C ALA A 25 27.01 12.39 10.20
N ALA A 26 27.58 13.54 10.52
CA ALA A 26 28.61 13.67 11.56
C ALA A 26 28.08 13.29 12.95
N VAL A 27 26.87 13.72 13.30
CA VAL A 27 26.23 13.36 14.59
C VAL A 27 25.97 11.85 14.70
N VAL A 28 25.55 11.22 13.60
CA VAL A 28 25.32 9.76 13.53
C VAL A 28 26.64 8.97 13.61
N LEU A 29 27.74 9.51 13.09
CA LEU A 29 29.06 8.88 13.16
C LEU A 29 29.68 8.97 14.58
N GLU A 30 29.46 10.08 15.29
CA GLU A 30 29.97 10.26 16.66
C GLU A 30 29.23 9.40 17.69
N ASN A 31 27.92 9.16 17.49
CA ASN A 31 27.11 8.29 18.34
C ASN A 31 26.38 7.25 17.49
N PRO A 32 27.04 6.15 17.08
CA PRO A 32 26.40 5.14 16.25
C PRO A 32 25.16 4.59 16.97
N PRO A 33 24.01 4.48 16.29
CA PRO A 33 22.82 3.90 16.88
C PRO A 33 23.12 2.50 17.41
N GLN A 34 22.82 2.26 18.68
CA GLN A 34 23.04 0.95 19.30
C GLN A 34 22.13 -0.09 18.64
N ALA A 35 22.73 -1.17 18.12
CA ALA A 35 22.00 -2.27 17.54
C ALA A 35 21.04 -2.90 18.56
N ILE A 36 19.84 -3.29 18.11
CA ILE A 36 18.86 -4.01 18.93
C ILE A 36 19.49 -5.34 19.36
N LYS A 37 19.73 -5.50 20.66
CA LYS A 37 20.40 -6.70 21.22
C LYS A 37 19.45 -7.89 21.43
N SER A 38 18.14 -7.63 21.59
CA SER A 38 17.14 -8.68 21.78
C SER A 38 15.76 -8.27 21.26
N LEU A 39 15.01 -9.25 20.76
CA LEU A 39 13.59 -9.12 20.46
C LEU A 39 12.77 -9.28 21.74
N LEU A 40 11.60 -8.66 21.77
CA LEU A 40 10.73 -8.59 22.93
C LEU A 40 9.61 -9.64 22.90
N HIS A 41 9.16 -10.01 24.09
CA HIS A 41 7.88 -10.69 24.30
C HIS A 41 6.74 -9.67 24.27
N TRP A 42 5.51 -10.11 23.98
CA TRP A 42 4.29 -9.30 23.93
C TRP A 42 4.08 -8.46 25.20
N ASP A 43 4.33 -9.06 26.37
CA ASP A 43 4.12 -8.41 27.66
C ASP A 43 5.10 -7.25 27.92
N ASP A 44 6.26 -7.26 27.26
CA ASP A 44 7.29 -6.22 27.36
C ASP A 44 7.04 -5.06 26.39
N LEU A 45 6.07 -5.18 25.47
CA LEU A 45 5.77 -4.14 24.50
C LEU A 45 5.14 -2.91 25.16
N PRO A 46 5.51 -1.69 24.75
CA PRO A 46 4.74 -0.50 25.08
C PRO A 46 3.34 -0.59 24.45
N HIS A 47 2.34 -0.02 25.12
CA HIS A 47 0.92 -0.15 24.73
C HIS A 47 0.63 0.21 23.27
N TRP A 48 1.35 1.16 22.68
CA TRP A 48 1.13 1.61 21.30
C TRP A 48 1.60 0.60 20.23
N GLN A 49 2.45 -0.38 20.58
CA GLN A 49 2.90 -1.46 19.69
C GLN A 49 2.03 -2.73 19.81
N ARG A 50 1.10 -2.78 20.77
CA ARG A 50 0.26 -3.94 21.05
C ARG A 50 -0.93 -4.03 20.09
N ASP A 51 -0.69 -4.60 18.90
CA ASP A 51 -1.75 -4.83 17.90
C ASP A 51 -2.41 -6.22 18.02
N ASN A 52 -1.61 -7.30 18.03
CA ASN A 52 -2.10 -8.68 17.97
C ASN A 52 -1.62 -9.55 19.14
N GLN A 53 -2.49 -9.72 20.15
CA GLN A 53 -2.21 -10.49 21.37
C GLN A 53 -1.91 -12.00 21.16
N HIS A 54 -2.12 -12.52 19.95
CA HIS A 54 -1.87 -13.94 19.64
C HIS A 54 -0.44 -14.21 19.15
N ILE A 55 0.31 -13.15 18.87
CA ILE A 55 1.72 -13.19 18.53
C ILE A 55 2.49 -12.86 19.81
N HIS A 56 3.33 -13.78 20.29
CA HIS A 56 3.91 -13.67 21.63
C HIS A 56 5.35 -13.18 21.62
N THR A 57 6.12 -13.52 20.59
CA THR A 57 7.56 -13.23 20.51
C THR A 57 7.96 -12.58 19.19
N GLY A 58 9.23 -12.19 19.09
CA GLY A 58 9.81 -11.68 17.85
C GLY A 58 9.57 -10.20 17.59
N TYR A 59 9.10 -9.44 18.59
CA TYR A 59 8.84 -8.01 18.46
C TYR A 59 10.12 -7.20 18.52
N ARG A 60 10.22 -6.17 17.66
CA ARG A 60 11.31 -5.20 17.74
C ARG A 60 11.01 -4.15 18.82
N PRO A 61 11.97 -3.80 19.69
CA PRO A 61 11.81 -2.70 20.64
C PRO A 61 11.63 -1.36 19.91
N ALA A 62 11.11 -0.38 20.63
CA ALA A 62 10.99 1.00 20.17
C ALA A 62 12.38 1.57 19.85
N SER A 63 12.65 1.87 18.58
CA SER A 63 14.00 2.25 18.13
C SER A 63 14.29 3.74 18.24
N TYR A 64 13.25 4.57 18.11
CA TYR A 64 13.37 6.04 17.96
C TYR A 64 14.40 6.48 16.90
N SER A 65 14.72 5.60 15.95
CA SER A 65 15.75 5.80 14.95
C SER A 65 15.39 5.08 13.66
N PHE A 66 15.27 5.83 12.57
CA PHE A 66 15.03 5.26 11.25
C PHE A 66 16.15 4.30 10.86
N LEU A 67 17.41 4.66 11.15
CA LEU A 67 18.55 3.81 10.82
C LEU A 67 18.44 2.44 11.49
N ILE A 68 18.08 2.38 12.78
CA ILE A 68 17.85 1.11 13.50
C ILE A 68 16.65 0.35 12.91
N SER A 69 15.56 1.05 12.56
CA SER A 69 14.41 0.43 11.91
C SER A 69 14.77 -0.18 10.56
N PHE A 70 15.57 0.50 9.72
CA PHE A 70 16.04 -0.06 8.44
C PHE A 70 17.09 -1.15 8.60
N GLN A 71 17.94 -1.09 9.64
CA GLN A 71 18.85 -2.18 9.98
C GLN A 71 18.10 -3.48 10.30
N SER A 72 16.82 -3.41 10.70
CA SER A 72 16.02 -4.62 10.94
C SER A 72 15.78 -5.49 9.71
N LEU A 73 16.00 -4.97 8.51
CA LEU A 73 15.96 -5.76 7.28
C LEU A 73 17.01 -6.88 7.27
N THR A 74 18.07 -6.80 8.09
CA THR A 74 19.17 -7.77 8.08
C THR A 74 18.99 -8.92 9.08
N TYR A 75 17.92 -8.93 9.88
CA TYR A 75 17.64 -10.00 10.84
C TYR A 75 16.16 -10.38 10.90
N ILE A 76 15.87 -11.55 11.48
CA ILE A 76 14.52 -12.13 11.50
C ILE A 76 13.75 -11.62 12.72
N HIS A 77 12.51 -11.18 12.51
CA HIS A 77 11.56 -10.73 13.51
C HIS A 77 10.11 -10.92 12.98
N ASN A 78 9.10 -10.65 13.80
CA ASN A 78 7.70 -10.91 13.45
C ASN A 78 7.17 -10.12 12.23
N GLU A 79 7.75 -8.95 11.98
CA GLU A 79 7.46 -8.13 10.78
C GLU A 79 8.25 -8.51 9.52
N THR A 80 9.22 -9.43 9.58
CA THR A 80 10.13 -9.71 8.44
C THR A 80 9.36 -10.14 7.19
N VAL A 81 8.43 -11.09 7.32
CA VAL A 81 7.63 -11.53 6.17
C VAL A 81 6.74 -10.40 5.66
N ASN A 82 6.07 -9.65 6.54
CA ASN A 82 5.20 -8.53 6.15
C ASN A 82 5.97 -7.50 5.30
N ILE A 83 7.22 -7.20 5.67
CA ILE A 83 8.10 -6.31 4.92
C ILE A 83 8.42 -6.92 3.55
N TYR A 84 9.03 -8.11 3.52
CA TYR A 84 9.59 -8.66 2.28
C TYR A 84 8.52 -9.05 1.26
N THR A 85 7.33 -9.47 1.69
CA THR A 85 6.23 -9.80 0.77
C THR A 85 5.76 -8.60 -0.03
N HIS A 86 5.91 -7.38 0.47
CA HIS A 86 5.54 -6.15 -0.25
C HIS A 86 6.74 -5.37 -0.78
N LEU A 87 7.90 -5.43 -0.11
CA LEU A 87 9.12 -4.74 -0.53
C LEU A 87 9.61 -5.25 -1.89
N LEU A 88 9.74 -6.57 -2.06
CA LEU A 88 10.28 -7.13 -3.30
C LEU A 88 9.37 -6.81 -4.50
N PRO A 89 8.04 -7.04 -4.45
CA PRO A 89 7.19 -6.69 -5.57
C PRO A 89 7.12 -5.17 -5.81
N SER A 90 7.20 -4.34 -4.77
CA SER A 90 7.26 -2.87 -4.92
C SER A 90 8.50 -2.44 -5.69
N LEU A 91 9.68 -2.99 -5.38
CA LEU A 91 10.93 -2.69 -6.08
C LEU A 91 10.92 -3.19 -7.53
N LEU A 92 10.24 -4.31 -7.78
CA LEU A 92 10.10 -4.89 -9.12
C LEU A 92 9.01 -4.22 -9.97
N ALA A 93 8.07 -3.48 -9.38
CA ALA A 93 6.93 -2.92 -10.10
C ALA A 93 7.34 -1.99 -11.26
N VAL A 94 8.27 -1.06 -11.03
CA VAL A 94 8.75 -0.12 -12.06
C VAL A 94 9.56 -0.85 -13.16
N PRO A 95 10.57 -1.68 -12.83
CA PRO A 95 11.25 -2.50 -13.84
C PRO A 95 10.29 -3.39 -14.65
N ALA A 96 9.30 -4.00 -13.99
CA ALA A 96 8.30 -4.83 -14.66
C ALA A 96 7.42 -4.00 -15.60
N ALA A 97 7.00 -2.79 -15.20
CA ALA A 97 6.24 -1.88 -16.04
C ALA A 97 7.03 -1.46 -17.30
N ILE A 98 8.30 -1.09 -17.13
CA ILE A 98 9.19 -0.72 -18.25
C ILE A 98 9.37 -1.91 -19.19
N LYS A 99 9.70 -3.09 -18.65
CA LYS A 99 9.89 -4.29 -19.46
C LYS A 99 8.61 -4.67 -20.20
N LEU A 100 7.46 -4.57 -19.54
CA LEU A 100 6.17 -4.85 -20.16
C LEU A 100 5.88 -3.87 -21.29
N HIS A 101 6.10 -2.57 -21.08
CA HIS A 101 5.93 -1.57 -22.12
C HIS A 101 6.81 -1.86 -23.35
N GLN A 102 8.09 -2.22 -23.15
CA GLN A 102 9.00 -2.60 -24.24
C GLN A 102 8.51 -3.81 -25.05
N VAL A 103 7.76 -4.72 -24.42
CA VAL A 103 7.21 -5.92 -25.08
C VAL A 103 5.88 -5.62 -25.75
N LEU A 104 5.00 -4.84 -25.12
CA LEU A 104 3.64 -4.56 -25.60
C LEU A 104 3.58 -3.44 -26.64
N ALA A 105 4.37 -2.37 -26.49
CA ALA A 105 4.34 -1.22 -27.40
C ALA A 105 4.60 -1.60 -28.88
N PRO A 106 5.58 -2.47 -29.22
CA PRO A 106 5.77 -2.89 -30.60
C PRO A 106 4.87 -4.06 -31.03
N ARG A 107 4.07 -4.65 -30.11
CA ARG A 107 3.31 -5.88 -30.36
C ARG A 107 2.16 -5.66 -31.34
N TYR A 108 1.48 -4.52 -31.24
CA TYR A 108 0.36 -4.14 -32.09
C TYR A 108 0.47 -2.67 -32.45
N GLU A 109 0.43 -2.35 -33.75
CA GLU A 109 0.47 -0.96 -34.25
C GLU A 109 -0.74 -0.13 -33.77
N THR A 110 -1.84 -0.79 -33.42
CA THR A 110 -3.06 -0.15 -32.90
C THR A 110 -2.99 0.24 -31.43
N ALA A 111 -1.91 -0.08 -30.72
CA ALA A 111 -1.74 0.28 -29.31
C ALA A 111 -1.69 1.81 -29.14
N THR A 112 -2.39 2.33 -28.14
CA THR A 112 -2.60 3.76 -27.96
C THR A 112 -1.90 4.30 -26.71
N HIS A 113 -1.82 5.63 -26.59
CA HIS A 113 -1.41 6.25 -25.33
C HIS A 113 -2.38 5.97 -24.18
N GLY A 114 -3.65 5.66 -24.46
CA GLY A 114 -4.62 5.26 -23.44
C GLY A 114 -4.21 3.97 -22.74
N ASP A 115 -3.66 3.01 -23.47
CA ASP A 115 -3.13 1.76 -22.91
C ASP A 115 -1.96 2.03 -21.96
N ILE A 116 -1.07 2.96 -22.33
CA ILE A 116 0.07 3.35 -21.48
C ILE A 116 -0.44 3.94 -20.17
N TRP A 117 -1.43 4.83 -20.20
CA TRP A 117 -2.03 5.39 -18.99
C TRP A 117 -2.74 4.33 -18.16
N ALA A 118 -3.49 3.43 -18.80
CA ALA A 118 -4.22 2.34 -18.15
C ALA A 118 -3.26 1.43 -17.34
N PHE A 119 -2.22 0.89 -17.98
CA PHE A 119 -1.21 0.08 -17.30
C PHE A 119 -0.40 0.91 -16.29
N GLY A 120 -0.06 2.15 -16.63
CA GLY A 120 0.66 3.08 -15.76
C GLY A 120 -0.06 3.32 -14.43
N CYS A 121 -1.36 3.56 -14.45
CA CYS A 121 -2.18 3.73 -13.24
C CYS A 121 -2.16 2.48 -12.34
N PHE A 122 -2.26 1.28 -12.93
CA PHE A 122 -2.18 0.04 -12.16
C PHE A 122 -0.80 -0.15 -11.52
N PHE A 123 0.28 -0.04 -12.29
CA PHE A 123 1.64 -0.19 -11.77
C PHE A 123 1.99 0.89 -10.74
N ALA A 124 1.57 2.14 -10.95
CA ALA A 124 1.75 3.20 -9.98
C ALA A 124 0.98 2.92 -8.68
N GLY A 125 -0.29 2.50 -8.78
CA GLY A 125 -1.09 2.12 -7.62
C GLY A 125 -0.50 0.93 -6.86
N ALA A 126 -0.04 -0.09 -7.56
CA ALA A 126 0.61 -1.26 -6.97
C ALA A 126 1.94 -0.92 -6.30
N ALA A 127 2.83 -0.19 -6.99
CA ALA A 127 4.10 0.25 -6.43
C ALA A 127 3.88 1.13 -5.18
N PHE A 128 2.93 2.05 -5.24
CA PHE A 128 2.58 2.92 -4.13
C PHE A 128 2.04 2.14 -2.94
N CYS A 129 1.06 1.26 -3.13
CA CYS A 129 0.48 0.44 -2.06
C CYS A 129 1.51 -0.46 -1.39
N LEU A 130 2.24 -1.24 -2.19
CA LEU A 130 3.20 -2.21 -1.68
C LEU A 130 4.40 -1.50 -1.04
N GLY A 131 4.85 -0.39 -1.63
CA GLY A 131 5.92 0.44 -1.09
C GLY A 131 5.55 1.08 0.25
N MET A 132 4.38 1.72 0.35
CA MET A 132 3.91 2.31 1.61
C MET A 132 3.75 1.26 2.71
N SER A 133 3.26 0.08 2.36
CA SER A 133 3.15 -1.04 3.28
C SER A 133 4.51 -1.55 3.76
N ALA A 134 5.45 -1.80 2.85
CA ALA A 134 6.81 -2.22 3.18
C ALA A 134 7.54 -1.19 4.07
N ILE A 135 7.39 0.10 3.75
CA ILE A 135 7.95 1.20 4.54
C ILE A 135 7.33 1.20 5.93
N TYR A 136 6.00 1.16 6.05
CA TYR A 136 5.31 1.14 7.34
C TYR A 136 5.81 -0.01 8.22
N HIS A 137 5.79 -1.23 7.71
CA HIS A 137 6.24 -2.40 8.47
C HIS A 137 7.73 -2.31 8.82
N THR A 138 8.56 -1.66 8.01
CA THR A 138 9.96 -1.40 8.34
C THR A 138 10.09 -0.42 9.51
N ILE A 139 9.35 0.69 9.48
CA ILE A 139 9.47 1.78 10.48
C ILE A 139 8.47 1.66 11.65
N SER A 140 7.67 0.60 11.72
CA SER A 140 6.58 0.44 12.70
C SER A 140 7.09 0.40 14.15
N ASN A 141 8.37 0.09 14.35
CA ASN A 141 9.02 0.12 15.67
C ASN A 141 9.66 1.47 16.03
N HIS A 142 9.57 2.51 15.20
CA HIS A 142 10.28 3.76 15.43
C HIS A 142 9.79 4.52 16.68
N SER A 143 8.63 5.16 16.59
CA SER A 143 8.03 5.93 17.68
C SER A 143 6.52 5.98 17.47
N PRO A 144 5.72 6.32 18.50
CA PRO A 144 4.26 6.32 18.39
C PRO A 144 3.71 7.22 17.27
N ILE A 145 4.40 8.33 16.97
CA ILE A 145 4.01 9.28 15.92
C ILE A 145 4.36 8.72 14.54
N VAL A 146 5.58 8.22 14.36
CA VAL A 146 6.03 7.66 13.07
C VAL A 146 5.22 6.42 12.71
N ALA A 147 4.98 5.52 13.67
CA ALA A 147 4.15 4.34 13.45
C ALA A 147 2.70 4.71 13.08
N ARG A 148 2.16 5.79 13.66
CA ARG A 148 0.83 6.31 13.31
C ARG A 148 0.78 6.82 11.87
N ILE A 149 1.72 7.68 11.49
CA ILE A 149 1.76 8.27 10.15
C ILE A 149 1.98 7.17 9.10
N GLY A 150 2.95 6.27 9.34
CA GLY A 150 3.22 5.15 8.45
C GLY A 150 2.00 4.25 8.26
N ASN A 151 1.27 3.95 9.33
CA ASN A 151 0.04 3.14 9.25
C ASN A 151 -1.06 3.82 8.43
N THR A 152 -1.21 5.15 8.55
CA THR A 152 -2.14 5.91 7.70
C THR A 152 -1.71 5.87 6.23
N CYS A 153 -0.41 6.02 5.94
CA CYS A 153 0.10 5.92 4.57
C CYS A 153 -0.13 4.51 3.97
N ASP A 154 0.02 3.45 4.76
CA ASP A 154 -0.28 2.06 4.35
C ASP A 154 -1.76 1.91 3.94
N TYR A 155 -2.69 2.47 4.72
CA TYR A 155 -4.11 2.49 4.37
C TYR A 155 -4.43 3.30 3.12
N ILE A 156 -3.80 4.47 2.94
CA ILE A 156 -3.92 5.26 1.71
C ILE A 156 -3.35 4.47 0.52
N GLY A 157 -2.30 3.67 0.75
CA GLY A 157 -1.75 2.73 -0.21
C GLY A 157 -2.82 1.77 -0.76
N ILE A 158 -3.60 1.13 0.10
CA ILE A 158 -4.69 0.23 -0.29
C ILE A 158 -5.68 0.94 -1.21
N VAL A 159 -6.09 2.17 -0.87
CA VAL A 159 -6.98 2.98 -1.72
C VAL A 159 -6.34 3.23 -3.07
N GLY A 160 -5.06 3.62 -3.10
CA GLY A 160 -4.31 3.86 -4.33
C GLY A 160 -4.25 2.65 -5.27
N LEU A 161 -4.02 1.45 -4.74
CA LEU A 161 -4.07 0.22 -5.54
C LEU A 161 -5.48 -0.07 -6.06
N ILE A 162 -6.53 0.09 -5.24
CA ILE A 162 -7.90 -0.16 -5.70
C ILE A 162 -8.25 0.80 -6.84
N VAL A 163 -8.06 2.12 -6.66
CA VAL A 163 -8.30 3.11 -7.72
C VAL A 163 -7.46 2.79 -8.96
N GLY A 164 -6.16 2.54 -8.78
CA GLY A 164 -5.24 2.20 -9.87
C GLY A 164 -5.63 0.94 -10.65
N SER A 165 -6.29 -0.03 -10.01
CA SER A 165 -6.81 -1.25 -10.66
C SER A 165 -8.15 -1.05 -11.37
N PHE A 166 -8.98 -0.11 -10.89
CA PHE A 166 -10.25 0.22 -11.54
C PHE A 166 -10.02 0.97 -12.86
N VAL A 167 -9.04 1.87 -12.91
CA VAL A 167 -8.74 2.68 -14.10
C VAL A 167 -8.63 1.83 -15.38
N PRO A 168 -7.71 0.85 -15.48
CA PRO A 168 -7.57 0.03 -16.68
C PRO A 168 -8.77 -0.92 -16.90
N SER A 169 -9.39 -1.43 -15.84
CA SER A 169 -10.56 -2.32 -15.98
C SER A 169 -11.75 -1.60 -16.62
N ILE A 170 -12.00 -0.37 -16.20
CA ILE A 170 -13.05 0.49 -16.77
C ILE A 170 -12.66 0.95 -18.18
N TYR A 171 -11.38 1.30 -18.40
CA TYR A 171 -10.86 1.68 -19.71
C TYR A 171 -11.14 0.59 -20.76
N TYR A 172 -10.74 -0.65 -20.51
CA TYR A 172 -11.02 -1.74 -21.45
C TYR A 172 -12.49 -2.16 -21.44
N GLY A 173 -13.13 -2.17 -20.28
CA GLY A 173 -14.53 -2.56 -20.11
C GLY A 173 -15.51 -1.69 -20.86
N PHE A 174 -15.25 -0.39 -20.95
CA PHE A 174 -16.11 0.58 -21.63
C PHE A 174 -15.34 1.34 -22.71
N TYR A 175 -14.40 0.67 -23.38
CA TYR A 175 -13.47 1.28 -24.35
C TYR A 175 -14.18 2.17 -25.40
N CYS A 176 -15.34 1.72 -25.89
CA CYS A 176 -16.14 2.44 -26.89
C CYS A 176 -17.22 3.36 -26.29
N ALA A 177 -17.26 3.52 -24.96
CA ALA A 177 -18.26 4.32 -24.25
C ALA A 177 -17.58 5.27 -23.23
N PRO A 178 -16.96 6.37 -23.69
CA PRO A 178 -16.23 7.30 -22.82
C PRO A 178 -17.06 7.86 -21.65
N GLY A 179 -18.34 8.15 -21.87
CA GLY A 179 -19.22 8.63 -20.79
C GLY A 179 -19.39 7.62 -19.64
N LEU A 180 -19.36 6.32 -19.93
CA LEU A 180 -19.37 5.28 -18.88
C LEU A 180 -18.01 5.16 -18.19
N GLN A 181 -16.91 5.40 -18.90
CA GLN A 181 -15.58 5.46 -18.28
C GLN A 181 -15.54 6.58 -17.24
N GLU A 182 -15.94 7.79 -17.63
CA GLU A 182 -16.00 8.96 -16.74
C GLU A 182 -16.88 8.69 -15.52
N LEU A 183 -18.10 8.17 -15.72
CA LEU A 183 -19.02 7.83 -14.63
C LEU A 183 -18.37 6.91 -13.58
N TYR A 184 -17.77 5.81 -14.02
CA TYR A 184 -17.22 4.83 -13.10
C TYR A 184 -15.86 5.23 -12.50
N TRP A 185 -15.06 6.01 -13.23
CA TRP A 185 -13.85 6.62 -12.66
C TRP A 185 -14.20 7.66 -11.60
N THR A 186 -15.19 8.52 -11.83
CA THR A 186 -15.69 9.45 -10.81
C THR A 186 -16.19 8.68 -9.58
N MET A 187 -16.98 7.62 -9.79
CA MET A 187 -17.48 6.77 -8.69
C MET A 187 -16.34 6.23 -7.81
N ILE A 188 -15.35 5.56 -8.40
CA ILE A 188 -14.28 4.95 -7.60
C ILE A 188 -13.38 6.00 -6.94
N CYS A 189 -13.11 7.12 -7.60
CA CYS A 189 -12.36 8.22 -7.03
C CYS A 189 -13.09 8.86 -5.84
N SER A 190 -14.40 9.09 -5.94
CA SER A 190 -15.21 9.63 -4.83
C SER A 190 -15.25 8.68 -3.64
N ILE A 191 -15.47 7.38 -3.87
CA ILE A 191 -15.42 6.36 -2.81
C ILE A 191 -14.02 6.31 -2.18
N GLY A 192 -12.98 6.39 -3.00
CA GLY A 192 -11.58 6.38 -2.55
C GLY A 192 -11.24 7.58 -1.66
N ILE A 193 -11.68 8.79 -2.04
CA ILE A 193 -11.54 9.99 -1.20
C ILE A 193 -12.24 9.79 0.14
N GLY A 194 -13.47 9.27 0.14
CA GLY A 194 -14.18 8.94 1.38
C GLY A 194 -13.41 7.96 2.27
N CYS A 195 -12.84 6.90 1.68
CA CYS A 195 -12.01 5.92 2.41
C CYS A 195 -10.72 6.55 2.97
N ILE A 196 -10.08 7.46 2.24
CA ILE A 196 -8.91 8.21 2.71
C ILE A 196 -9.29 9.07 3.91
N MET A 197 -10.39 9.83 3.82
CA MET A 197 -10.87 10.67 4.92
C MET A 197 -11.11 9.84 6.19
N VAL A 198 -11.75 8.67 6.07
CA VAL A 198 -11.96 7.74 7.18
C VAL A 198 -10.63 7.19 7.73
N SER A 199 -9.67 6.88 6.85
CA SER A 199 -8.38 6.28 7.22
C SER A 199 -7.44 7.21 7.98
N VAL A 200 -7.61 8.53 7.83
CA VAL A 200 -6.84 9.54 8.56
C VAL A 200 -7.34 9.72 10.00
N PHE A 201 -8.57 9.28 10.33
CA PHE A 201 -9.10 9.44 11.69
C PHE A 201 -8.32 8.61 12.73
N PRO A 202 -7.95 9.21 13.87
CA PRO A 202 -7.15 8.52 14.88
C PRO A 202 -7.75 7.22 15.42
N GLN A 203 -9.09 7.15 15.56
CA GLN A 203 -9.79 5.98 16.12
C GLN A 203 -9.77 4.76 15.18
N PHE A 204 -9.73 4.99 13.86
CA PHE A 204 -9.76 3.95 12.81
C PHE A 204 -8.64 2.89 12.97
N ARG A 205 -7.54 3.29 13.60
CA ARG A 205 -6.34 2.49 13.82
C ARG A 205 -6.44 1.53 15.00
N THR A 206 -7.45 1.68 15.86
CA THR A 206 -7.59 0.81 17.03
C THR A 206 -7.83 -0.66 16.62
N PRO A 207 -7.30 -1.65 17.36
CA PRO A 207 -7.52 -3.07 17.05
C PRO A 207 -9.01 -3.45 16.95
N ARG A 208 -9.87 -2.77 17.71
CA ARG A 208 -11.33 -2.98 17.72
C ARG A 208 -11.98 -2.68 16.36
N LEU A 209 -11.47 -1.72 15.61
CA LEU A 209 -12.02 -1.35 14.29
C LEU A 209 -11.44 -2.18 13.15
N ARG A 210 -10.59 -3.19 13.41
CA ARG A 210 -10.03 -4.05 12.36
C ARG A 210 -11.09 -4.66 11.42
N PRO A 211 -12.20 -5.26 11.91
CA PRO A 211 -13.24 -5.79 11.02
C PRO A 211 -13.90 -4.71 10.18
N PHE A 212 -14.12 -3.52 10.76
CA PHE A 212 -14.66 -2.37 10.03
C PHE A 212 -13.72 -1.92 8.91
N ARG A 213 -12.41 -1.83 9.16
CA ARG A 213 -11.44 -1.50 8.11
C ARG A 213 -11.47 -2.51 6.97
N ALA A 214 -11.46 -3.81 7.31
CA ALA A 214 -11.53 -4.88 6.33
C ALA A 214 -12.81 -4.74 5.48
N ALA A 215 -13.97 -4.56 6.13
CA ALA A 215 -15.24 -4.36 5.46
C ALA A 215 -15.25 -3.11 4.57
N MET A 216 -14.65 -2.00 5.00
CA MET A 216 -14.57 -0.75 4.24
C MET A 216 -13.79 -0.93 2.94
N PHE A 217 -12.56 -1.48 3.00
CA PHE A 217 -11.74 -1.68 1.82
C PHE A 217 -12.29 -2.77 0.90
N VAL A 218 -12.84 -3.86 1.46
CA VAL A 218 -13.56 -4.88 0.69
C VAL A 218 -14.78 -4.26 0.01
N GLY A 219 -15.55 -3.42 0.69
CA GLY A 219 -16.69 -2.70 0.13
C GLY A 219 -16.30 -1.77 -1.02
N MET A 220 -15.19 -1.04 -0.87
CA MET A 220 -14.63 -0.23 -1.96
C MET A 220 -14.28 -1.10 -3.17
N GLY A 221 -13.62 -2.25 -2.98
CA GLY A 221 -13.32 -3.18 -4.08
C GLY A 221 -14.58 -3.80 -4.70
N LEU A 222 -15.56 -4.19 -3.88
CA LEU A 222 -16.84 -4.77 -4.31
C LEU A 222 -17.73 -3.78 -5.06
N SER A 223 -17.47 -2.46 -4.98
CA SER A 223 -18.13 -1.49 -5.85
C SER A 223 -17.92 -1.78 -7.35
N ALA A 224 -16.95 -2.62 -7.71
CA ALA A 224 -16.77 -3.16 -9.06
C ALA A 224 -18.01 -3.92 -9.58
N VAL A 225 -18.90 -4.37 -8.70
CA VAL A 225 -20.16 -5.04 -9.09
C VAL A 225 -21.00 -4.15 -10.02
N PHE A 226 -21.00 -2.83 -9.82
CA PHE A 226 -21.77 -1.89 -10.64
C PHE A 226 -21.28 -1.85 -12.10
N PRO A 227 -20.00 -1.54 -12.40
CA PRO A 227 -19.50 -1.57 -13.78
C PRO A 227 -19.50 -2.98 -14.37
N VAL A 228 -19.26 -4.03 -13.58
CA VAL A 228 -19.27 -5.41 -14.10
C VAL A 228 -20.67 -5.84 -14.55
N ILE A 229 -21.71 -5.60 -13.74
CA ILE A 229 -23.09 -5.91 -14.11
C ILE A 229 -23.51 -5.10 -15.33
N HIS A 230 -23.19 -3.80 -15.37
CA HIS A 230 -23.53 -2.96 -16.52
C HIS A 230 -22.83 -3.45 -17.80
N GLY A 231 -21.54 -3.78 -17.73
CA GLY A 231 -20.82 -4.36 -18.87
C GLY A 231 -21.39 -5.72 -19.31
N LEU A 232 -21.80 -6.58 -18.36
CA LEU A 232 -22.46 -7.85 -18.68
C LEU A 232 -23.81 -7.67 -19.39
N GLN A 233 -24.57 -6.65 -19.02
CA GLN A 233 -25.84 -6.32 -19.67
C GLN A 233 -25.64 -5.79 -21.10
N LEU A 234 -24.58 -5.01 -21.33
CA LEU A 234 -24.28 -4.44 -22.66
C LEU A 234 -23.62 -5.43 -23.61
N TYR A 235 -22.64 -6.18 -23.13
CA TYR A 235 -21.72 -6.96 -23.97
C TYR A 235 -21.89 -8.47 -23.82
N GLY A 236 -22.65 -8.92 -22.82
CA GLY A 236 -22.77 -10.34 -22.50
C GLY A 236 -21.51 -10.94 -21.88
N ARG A 237 -21.63 -12.22 -21.48
CA ARG A 237 -20.58 -12.92 -20.72
C ARG A 237 -19.31 -13.14 -21.53
N ASP A 238 -19.43 -13.66 -22.75
CA ASP A 238 -18.27 -14.12 -23.54
C ASP A 238 -17.36 -12.98 -24.00
N GLN A 239 -17.95 -11.82 -24.27
CA GLN A 239 -17.19 -10.61 -24.53
C GLN A 239 -16.53 -10.09 -23.26
N MET A 240 -17.24 -9.98 -22.14
CA MET A 240 -16.67 -9.52 -20.86
C MET A 240 -15.52 -10.41 -20.35
N MET A 241 -15.60 -11.72 -20.59
CA MET A 241 -14.51 -12.67 -20.28
C MET A 241 -13.20 -12.34 -21.01
N ARG A 242 -13.27 -11.74 -22.20
CA ARG A 242 -12.11 -11.32 -23.00
C ARG A 242 -11.75 -9.86 -22.76
N GLN A 243 -12.75 -8.99 -22.77
CA GLN A 243 -12.63 -7.53 -22.76
C GLN A 243 -12.09 -6.97 -21.45
N ILE A 244 -12.41 -7.58 -20.31
CA ILE A 244 -11.83 -7.17 -19.01
C ILE A 244 -11.11 -8.32 -18.30
N GLY A 245 -10.97 -9.46 -18.98
CA GLY A 245 -10.48 -10.68 -18.34
C GLY A 245 -11.35 -11.10 -17.15
N LEU A 246 -12.68 -11.05 -17.25
CA LEU A 246 -13.62 -11.17 -16.11
C LEU A 246 -13.32 -12.35 -15.17
N GLY A 247 -12.90 -13.52 -15.67
CA GLY A 247 -12.50 -14.64 -14.82
C GLY A 247 -11.32 -14.33 -13.89
N TRP A 248 -10.34 -13.58 -14.37
CA TRP A 248 -9.20 -13.10 -13.57
C TRP A 248 -9.61 -12.01 -12.58
N LEU A 249 -10.53 -11.12 -12.97
CA LEU A 249 -11.11 -10.12 -12.07
C LEU A 249 -11.88 -10.79 -10.91
N LEU A 250 -12.64 -11.85 -11.20
CA LEU A 250 -13.33 -12.63 -10.18
C LEU A 250 -12.35 -13.36 -9.26
N LEU A 251 -11.27 -13.93 -9.80
CA LEU A 251 -10.21 -14.54 -9.00
C LEU A 251 -9.53 -13.50 -8.08
N GLN A 252 -9.20 -12.32 -8.60
CA GLN A 252 -8.68 -11.20 -7.80
C GLN A 252 -9.65 -10.84 -6.66
N GLY A 253 -10.94 -10.68 -6.96
CA GLY A 253 -11.97 -10.39 -5.95
C GLY A 253 -12.04 -11.47 -4.87
N PHE A 254 -12.01 -12.75 -5.25
CA PHE A 254 -11.97 -13.87 -4.33
C PHE A 254 -10.74 -13.82 -3.41
N LEU A 255 -9.54 -13.61 -3.98
CA LEU A 255 -8.29 -13.54 -3.21
C LEU A 255 -8.31 -12.38 -2.20
N TYR A 256 -8.84 -11.21 -2.59
CA TYR A 256 -8.99 -10.08 -1.67
C TYR A 256 -9.97 -10.35 -0.53
N ILE A 257 -11.15 -10.92 -0.82
CA ILE A 257 -12.15 -11.26 0.20
C ILE A 257 -11.58 -12.31 1.16
N LEU A 258 -10.92 -13.34 0.64
CA LEU A 258 -10.27 -14.38 1.43
C LEU A 258 -9.19 -13.77 2.34
N GLY A 259 -8.31 -12.96 1.80
CA GLY A 259 -7.25 -12.30 2.57
C GLY A 259 -7.79 -11.37 3.65
N ALA A 260 -8.79 -10.54 3.32
CA ALA A 260 -9.44 -9.66 4.28
C ALA A 260 -10.16 -10.43 5.39
N GLY A 261 -10.80 -11.55 5.06
CA GLY A 261 -11.42 -12.44 6.03
C GLY A 261 -10.41 -13.07 6.99
N ILE A 262 -9.30 -13.59 6.45
CA ILE A 262 -8.18 -14.13 7.24
C ILE A 262 -7.60 -13.07 8.17
N TYR A 263 -7.32 -11.88 7.64
CA TYR A 263 -6.82 -10.72 8.37
C TYR A 263 -7.75 -10.28 9.52
N ALA A 264 -9.04 -10.17 9.25
CA ALA A 264 -10.03 -9.77 10.24
C ALA A 264 -10.18 -10.82 11.35
N ALA A 265 -10.14 -12.11 10.98
CA ALA A 265 -10.32 -13.22 11.91
C ALA A 265 -9.07 -13.59 12.73
N ARG A 266 -7.88 -13.07 12.36
CA ARG A 266 -6.57 -13.39 12.97
C ARG A 266 -6.25 -14.88 12.95
N VAL A 267 -6.62 -15.57 11.87
CA VAL A 267 -6.36 -17.01 11.71
C VAL A 267 -5.12 -17.17 10.83
N PRO A 268 -4.16 -18.06 11.19
CA PRO A 268 -4.26 -19.13 12.17
C PRO A 268 -3.78 -18.80 13.59
N GLU A 269 -3.17 -17.63 13.83
CA GLU A 269 -2.53 -17.32 15.12
C GLU A 269 -3.52 -17.28 16.30
N ARG A 270 -4.77 -16.89 16.07
CA ARG A 270 -5.84 -16.95 17.09
C ARG A 270 -6.14 -18.38 17.54
N LEU A 271 -5.99 -19.37 16.65
CA LEU A 271 -6.28 -20.77 16.95
C LEU A 271 -5.11 -21.46 17.65
N ARG A 272 -3.88 -21.03 17.37
CA ARG A 272 -2.66 -21.54 18.04
C ARG A 272 -1.71 -20.38 18.36
N PRO A 273 -1.99 -19.63 19.44
CA PRO A 273 -1.16 -18.48 19.84
C PRO A 273 0.30 -18.87 20.06
N GLY A 274 1.24 -17.99 19.69
CA GLY A 274 2.69 -18.24 19.79
C GLY A 274 3.28 -19.13 18.70
N LYS A 275 2.47 -19.89 17.93
CA LYS A 275 2.99 -20.79 16.87
C LYS A 275 3.30 -20.09 15.55
N PHE A 276 2.71 -18.92 15.33
CA PHE A 276 2.79 -18.18 14.07
C PHE A 276 3.48 -16.82 14.27
N ASP A 277 4.38 -16.73 15.25
CA ASP A 277 5.02 -15.47 15.65
C ASP A 277 5.91 -14.90 14.53
N LEU A 278 6.64 -15.76 13.83
CA LEU A 278 7.54 -15.37 12.74
C LEU A 278 6.97 -15.69 11.35
N TRP A 279 6.21 -16.77 11.21
CA TRP A 279 5.80 -17.31 9.91
C TRP A 279 4.33 -17.73 9.92
N GLY A 280 3.62 -17.41 8.84
CA GLY A 280 2.24 -17.87 8.57
C GLY A 280 1.16 -17.18 9.39
N SER A 281 1.42 -16.00 9.95
CA SER A 281 0.36 -15.22 10.61
C SER A 281 -0.66 -14.68 9.61
N SER A 282 -1.86 -14.34 10.07
CA SER A 282 -2.94 -13.86 9.20
C SER A 282 -2.54 -12.64 8.37
N HIS A 283 -1.73 -11.75 8.94
CA HIS A 283 -1.27 -10.53 8.28
C HIS A 283 -0.30 -10.84 7.14
N GLN A 284 0.59 -11.81 7.36
CA GLN A 284 1.51 -12.29 6.33
C GLN A 284 0.76 -12.97 5.17
N ILE A 285 -0.22 -13.81 5.49
CA ILE A 285 -1.07 -14.47 4.49
C ILE A 285 -1.85 -13.41 3.69
N PHE A 286 -2.39 -12.40 4.36
CA PHE A 286 -3.06 -11.28 3.70
C PHE A 286 -2.13 -10.56 2.70
N HIS A 287 -0.89 -10.24 3.09
CA HIS A 287 0.07 -9.61 2.19
C HIS A 287 0.35 -10.45 0.94
N VAL A 288 0.58 -11.76 1.12
CA VAL A 288 0.79 -12.68 -0.01
C VAL A 288 -0.42 -12.69 -0.95
N LEU A 289 -1.64 -12.76 -0.39
CA LEU A 289 -2.87 -12.77 -1.20
C LEU A 289 -3.09 -11.46 -1.95
N VAL A 290 -2.69 -10.31 -1.40
CA VAL A 290 -2.72 -9.01 -2.11
C VAL A 290 -1.82 -9.05 -3.35
N VAL A 291 -0.60 -9.59 -3.22
CA VAL A 291 0.32 -9.72 -4.37
C VAL A 291 -0.22 -10.71 -5.40
N CYS A 292 -0.75 -11.87 -4.99
CA CYS A 292 -1.39 -12.81 -5.90
C CYS A 292 -2.59 -12.20 -6.63
N ALA A 293 -3.41 -11.40 -5.93
CA ALA A 293 -4.53 -10.68 -6.52
C ALA A 293 -4.07 -9.64 -7.55
N ALA A 294 -2.98 -8.90 -7.29
CA ALA A 294 -2.40 -7.98 -8.25
C ALA A 294 -1.86 -8.70 -9.50
N VAL A 295 -1.25 -9.88 -9.34
CA VAL A 295 -0.81 -10.71 -10.48
C VAL A 295 -2.02 -11.22 -11.29
N ALA A 296 -3.07 -11.69 -10.62
CA ALA A 296 -4.31 -12.08 -11.29
C ALA A 296 -4.91 -10.90 -12.08
N HIS A 297 -4.95 -9.71 -11.48
CA HIS A 297 -5.41 -8.50 -12.14
C HIS A 297 -4.59 -8.18 -13.40
N LEU A 298 -3.26 -8.14 -13.28
CA LEU A 298 -2.36 -7.90 -14.40
C LEU A 298 -2.58 -8.93 -15.54
N THR A 299 -2.78 -10.19 -15.19
CA THR A 299 -3.08 -11.25 -16.17
C THR A 299 -4.40 -10.98 -16.91
N GLY A 300 -5.42 -10.48 -16.20
CA GLY A 300 -6.67 -10.02 -16.81
C GLY A 300 -6.46 -8.83 -17.75
N LEU A 301 -5.67 -7.84 -17.34
CA LEU A 301 -5.35 -6.66 -18.17
C LEU A 301 -4.60 -7.03 -19.45
N LEU A 302 -3.65 -7.97 -19.38
CA LEU A 302 -2.94 -8.45 -20.56
C LEU A 302 -3.88 -9.12 -21.56
N ARG A 303 -4.86 -9.90 -21.07
CA ARG A 303 -5.91 -10.47 -21.93
C ARG A 303 -6.81 -9.41 -22.54
N ALA A 304 -7.16 -8.38 -21.78
CA ALA A 304 -7.96 -7.26 -22.25
C ALA A 304 -7.24 -6.49 -23.38
N PHE A 305 -5.95 -6.20 -23.18
CA PHE A 305 -5.07 -5.57 -24.17
C PHE A 305 -4.98 -6.42 -25.46
N ASP A 306 -4.66 -7.71 -25.33
CA ASP A 306 -4.57 -8.61 -26.49
C ASP A 306 -5.93 -8.71 -27.22
N TYR A 307 -7.06 -8.79 -26.50
CA TYR A 307 -8.38 -8.79 -27.12
C TYR A 307 -8.63 -7.51 -27.91
N ARG A 308 -8.33 -6.35 -27.33
CA ARG A 308 -8.54 -5.04 -27.97
C ARG A 308 -7.72 -4.86 -29.24
N HIS A 309 -6.47 -5.32 -29.26
CA HIS A 309 -5.52 -5.00 -30.34
C HIS A 309 -5.24 -6.15 -31.32
N SER A 310 -5.68 -7.39 -31.03
CA SER A 310 -5.51 -8.54 -31.94
C SER A 310 -6.40 -8.51 -33.18
N GLY A 311 -7.29 -7.53 -33.33
CA GLY A 311 -8.32 -7.48 -34.39
C GLY A 311 -9.53 -8.38 -34.12
N THR A 312 -9.62 -8.99 -32.93
CA THR A 312 -10.77 -9.82 -32.52
C THR A 312 -11.86 -9.04 -31.81
N ALA A 313 -11.55 -7.84 -31.29
CA ALA A 313 -12.53 -6.96 -30.67
C ALA A 313 -13.40 -6.25 -31.71
N GLU A 314 -14.68 -6.08 -31.38
CA GLU A 314 -15.60 -5.27 -32.18
C GLU A 314 -15.11 -3.82 -32.30
N SER A 315 -15.23 -3.28 -33.51
CA SER A 315 -14.93 -1.87 -33.78
C SER A 315 -15.88 -0.97 -33.03
N CYS A 316 -15.35 0.11 -32.45
CA CYS A 316 -16.24 1.11 -31.85
C CYS A 316 -17.12 1.73 -32.94
N PRO A 317 -18.42 1.90 -32.69
CA PRO A 317 -19.29 2.61 -33.63
C PRO A 317 -18.73 4.02 -33.85
N LEU A 318 -18.73 4.47 -35.11
CA LEU A 318 -18.41 5.86 -35.45
C LEU A 318 -19.49 6.73 -34.80
N ILE A 319 -19.09 7.53 -33.82
CA ILE A 319 -19.95 8.54 -33.18
C ILE A 319 -20.01 9.76 -34.09
#